data_AF-A0A4Q5Z3N7-F1
#
_entry.id   AF-A0A4Q5Z3N7-F1
#
_cell.length_a   1.000
_cell.length_b   1.000
_cell.length_c   1.000
_cell.angle_alpha   90.00
_cell.angle_beta   90.00
_cell.angle_gamma   90.00
#
_symmetry.space_group_name_H-M   'P 1'
#
loop_
_entity.id
_entity.type
_entity.pdbx_description
1 polymer ?
#
loop_
_entity_poly.entity_id
_entity_poly.type
_entity_poly.pdbx_seq_one_letter_code
_entity_poly.pdbx_strand_id
1 'polypeptide(L)'
;MKTTPAMEHDDFTLKEKLSYGIVGLVVLSGSFFIGRSIVRGARATSEQKKTYEDGNAASFAQQLRMAFENDNYFEWGTDKEVVRDVLRKVPSKDYFKQVINSYQKLYARSLMGDLKSELTTSEYNEMLSIIAGKPDKITGSYKPIITYQQYLAWAKRLKAAFDITYWFVPGTDEPAVKAVFMEIPTQADFQKVANAFLKEYGNDLMSVLKTELEFWEIGAMMDIINNKPKA
;
A
#
# COMPACT_ATOMS: atom_id res chain seq x y z
N MET A 1 28.70 -44.83 14.42
CA MET A 1 27.98 -43.64 14.92
C MET A 1 27.87 -42.65 13.77
N LYS A 2 26.67 -42.41 13.25
CA LYS A 2 26.43 -41.37 12.22
C LYS A 2 26.23 -40.04 12.93
N THR A 3 27.01 -39.04 12.56
CA THR A 3 26.87 -37.66 13.04
C THR A 3 25.67 -37.00 12.36
N THR A 4 24.74 -36.48 13.16
CA THR A 4 23.61 -35.67 12.73
C THR A 4 24.09 -34.25 12.38
N PRO A 5 23.72 -33.66 11.23
CA PRO A 5 24.03 -32.27 10.94
C PRO A 5 23.12 -31.35 11.78
N ALA A 6 23.71 -30.31 12.37
CA ALA A 6 22.97 -29.26 13.06
C ALA A 6 22.11 -28.49 12.04
N MET A 7 20.81 -28.38 12.31
CA MET A 7 19.91 -27.50 11.58
C MET A 7 20.28 -26.05 11.91
N GLU A 8 20.73 -25.33 10.88
CA GLU A 8 20.89 -23.89 10.85
C GLU A 8 19.49 -23.26 10.97
N HIS A 9 19.27 -22.46 12.02
CA HIS A 9 18.04 -21.69 12.19
C HIS A 9 18.10 -20.46 11.28
N ASP A 10 17.34 -20.51 10.20
CA ASP A 10 17.17 -19.41 9.25
C ASP A 10 16.40 -18.26 9.93
N ASP A 11 17.13 -17.21 10.29
CA ASP A 11 16.62 -16.09 11.09
C ASP A 11 15.95 -15.08 10.16
N PHE A 12 14.61 -15.02 10.18
CA PHE A 12 13.83 -14.17 9.27
C PHE A 12 14.35 -12.72 9.21
N THR A 13 14.44 -12.18 8.00
CA THR A 13 14.93 -10.82 7.76
C THR A 13 13.97 -9.77 8.35
N LEU A 14 14.47 -8.58 8.69
CA LEU A 14 13.65 -7.47 9.22
C LEU A 14 12.46 -7.11 8.30
N LYS A 15 12.61 -7.27 6.99
CA LYS A 15 11.54 -7.07 5.99
C LYS A 15 10.45 -8.13 6.13
N GLU A 16 10.84 -9.39 6.30
CA GLU A 16 9.91 -10.49 6.55
C GLU A 16 9.23 -10.36 7.90
N LYS A 17 9.94 -10.03 8.98
CA LYS A 17 9.34 -9.82 10.31
C LYS A 17 8.30 -8.69 10.31
N LEU A 18 8.47 -7.64 9.51
CA LEU A 18 7.49 -6.54 9.38
C LEU A 18 6.28 -6.94 8.52
N SER A 19 6.51 -7.63 7.40
CA SER A 19 5.45 -8.21 6.55
C SER A 19 4.63 -9.24 7.30
N TYR A 20 5.27 -10.15 8.04
CA TYR A 20 4.63 -11.14 8.91
C TYR A 20 4.04 -10.53 10.19
N GLY A 21 4.51 -9.37 10.64
CA GLY A 21 3.92 -8.66 11.79
C GLY A 21 2.51 -8.13 11.50
N ILE A 22 2.29 -7.57 10.31
CA ILE A 22 0.98 -7.09 9.85
C ILE A 22 0.10 -8.27 9.38
N VAL A 23 0.68 -9.19 8.58
CA VAL A 23 -0.02 -10.38 8.09
C VAL A 23 -0.40 -11.33 9.24
N GLY A 24 0.47 -11.51 10.23
CA GLY A 24 0.24 -12.36 11.40
C GLY A 24 -0.87 -11.84 12.31
N LEU A 25 -0.97 -10.53 12.53
CA LEU A 25 -2.06 -9.93 13.34
C LEU A 25 -3.43 -10.02 12.63
N VAL A 26 -3.46 -9.95 11.30
CA VAL A 26 -4.70 -10.08 10.50
C VAL A 26 -5.14 -11.54 10.40
N VAL A 27 -4.21 -12.49 10.24
CA VAL A 27 -4.52 -13.93 10.21
C VAL A 27 -4.99 -14.43 11.59
N LEU A 28 -4.36 -13.97 12.68
CA LEU A 28 -4.75 -14.35 14.04
C LEU A 28 -6.11 -13.76 14.47
N SER A 29 -6.52 -12.61 13.94
CA SER A 29 -7.87 -12.06 14.19
C SER A 29 -8.94 -12.65 13.26
N GLY A 30 -8.56 -13.20 12.11
CA GLY A 30 -9.48 -13.80 11.13
C GLY A 30 -9.84 -15.27 11.36
N SER A 31 -9.28 -15.92 12.39
CA SER A 31 -9.39 -17.38 12.59
C SER A 31 -10.40 -17.77 13.67
N PHE A 32 -11.67 -17.37 13.52
CA PHE A 32 -12.77 -17.98 14.27
C PHE A 32 -13.80 -18.57 13.31
N PHE A 33 -13.70 -19.88 13.09
CA PHE A 33 -14.69 -20.66 12.37
C PHE A 33 -15.98 -20.84 13.21
N ILE A 34 -17.11 -21.00 12.50
CA ILE A 34 -18.40 -21.66 12.86
C ILE A 34 -19.63 -20.72 13.00
N GLY A 35 -20.65 -20.93 12.13
CA GLY A 35 -22.06 -20.51 12.35
C GLY A 35 -22.91 -20.01 11.15
N ARG A 36 -23.66 -20.92 10.48
CA ARG A 36 -24.89 -20.78 9.63
C ARG A 36 -24.94 -19.80 8.42
N SER A 37 -25.17 -20.34 7.22
CA SER A 37 -25.31 -19.64 5.91
C SER A 37 -26.34 -18.48 5.87
N ILE A 38 -27.34 -18.49 6.77
CA ILE A 38 -28.35 -17.43 6.87
C ILE A 38 -27.79 -16.15 7.51
N VAL A 39 -26.91 -16.28 8.50
CA VAL A 39 -26.21 -15.13 9.11
C VAL A 39 -25.20 -14.53 8.13
N ARG A 40 -24.63 -15.35 7.24
CA ARG A 40 -23.72 -14.89 6.18
C ARG A 40 -24.45 -14.04 5.14
N GLY A 41 -25.61 -14.49 4.67
CA GLY A 41 -26.44 -13.73 3.73
C GLY A 41 -26.86 -12.38 4.31
N ALA A 42 -27.40 -12.36 5.53
CA ALA A 42 -27.81 -11.11 6.19
C ALA A 42 -26.63 -10.13 6.43
N ARG A 43 -25.46 -10.64 6.82
CA ARG A 43 -24.24 -9.83 7.00
C ARG A 43 -23.73 -9.27 5.66
N ALA A 44 -23.67 -10.09 4.62
CA ALA A 44 -23.29 -9.66 3.28
C ALA A 44 -24.27 -8.60 2.74
N THR A 45 -25.59 -8.81 2.88
CA THR A 45 -26.60 -7.80 2.48
C THR A 45 -26.48 -6.50 3.27
N SER A 46 -26.21 -6.56 4.57
CA SER A 46 -26.02 -5.36 5.39
C SER A 46 -24.74 -4.59 5.02
N GLU A 47 -23.68 -5.31 4.63
CA GLU A 47 -22.41 -4.69 4.24
C GLU A 47 -22.48 -4.17 2.79
N GLN A 48 -23.20 -4.87 1.91
CA GLN A 48 -23.49 -4.44 0.54
C GLN A 48 -24.31 -3.15 0.53
N LYS A 49 -25.23 -2.95 1.48
CA LYS A 49 -25.92 -1.66 1.65
C LYS A 49 -24.99 -0.50 1.97
N LYS A 50 -23.82 -0.74 2.55
CA LYS A 50 -22.84 0.32 2.80
C LYS A 50 -22.11 0.71 1.52
N THR A 51 -22.01 -0.16 0.51
CA THR A 51 -21.26 0.18 -0.70
C THR A 51 -21.90 1.28 -1.55
N TYR A 52 -23.15 1.64 -1.27
CA TYR A 52 -23.83 2.79 -1.88
C TYR A 52 -23.28 4.15 -1.44
N GLU A 53 -22.52 4.20 -0.34
CA GLU A 53 -21.82 5.40 0.12
C GLU A 53 -20.33 5.30 -0.24
N ASP A 54 -19.85 6.24 -1.06
CA ASP A 54 -18.44 6.25 -1.49
C ASP A 54 -17.49 6.61 -0.33
N GLY A 55 -16.27 6.09 -0.38
CA GLY A 55 -15.22 6.33 0.63
C GLY A 55 -15.29 5.50 1.92
N ASN A 56 -16.26 4.59 2.08
CA ASN A 56 -16.30 3.68 3.23
C ASN A 56 -15.55 2.36 3.01
N ALA A 57 -15.33 1.59 4.08
CA ALA A 57 -14.56 0.34 4.01
C ALA A 57 -15.17 -0.71 3.05
N ALA A 58 -16.50 -0.74 2.93
CA ALA A 58 -17.19 -1.68 2.05
C ALA A 58 -17.06 -1.25 0.58
N SER A 59 -17.13 0.05 0.27
CA SER A 59 -16.96 0.55 -1.09
C SER A 59 -15.53 0.31 -1.60
N PHE A 60 -14.50 0.52 -0.77
CA PHE A 60 -13.12 0.16 -1.13
C PHE A 60 -12.94 -1.35 -1.36
N ALA A 61 -13.57 -2.19 -0.51
CA ALA A 61 -13.54 -3.64 -0.71
C ALA A 61 -14.21 -4.03 -2.04
N GLN A 62 -15.31 -3.37 -2.41
CA GLN A 62 -15.96 -3.61 -3.70
C GLN A 62 -15.09 -3.15 -4.88
N GLN A 63 -14.46 -1.97 -4.80
CA GLN A 63 -13.56 -1.48 -5.85
C GLN A 63 -12.37 -2.44 -6.06
N LEU A 64 -11.80 -2.97 -4.99
CA LEU A 64 -10.75 -4.00 -5.08
C LEU A 64 -11.26 -5.28 -5.73
N ARG A 65 -12.47 -5.75 -5.38
CA ARG A 65 -13.05 -6.93 -6.02
C ARG A 65 -13.24 -6.72 -7.52
N MET A 66 -13.80 -5.58 -7.92
CA MET A 66 -14.00 -5.23 -9.34
C MET A 66 -12.67 -5.15 -10.09
N ALA A 67 -11.60 -4.65 -9.45
CA ALA A 67 -10.27 -4.61 -10.05
C ALA A 67 -9.69 -6.01 -10.27
N PHE A 68 -9.95 -6.96 -9.37
CA PHE A 68 -9.54 -8.36 -9.55
C PHE A 68 -10.38 -9.10 -10.60
N GLU A 69 -11.69 -8.79 -10.66
CA GLU A 69 -12.64 -9.40 -11.60
C GLU A 69 -12.72 -8.66 -12.94
N ASN A 70 -11.71 -7.87 -13.32
CA ASN A 70 -11.75 -7.13 -14.57
C ASN A 70 -11.74 -8.09 -15.78
N ASP A 71 -12.93 -8.50 -16.19
CA ASP A 71 -13.22 -9.30 -17.38
C ASP A 71 -13.61 -8.35 -18.53
N ASN A 72 -12.66 -7.50 -18.95
CA ASN A 72 -12.83 -6.77 -20.20
C ASN A 72 -12.64 -7.74 -21.36
N TYR A 73 -13.52 -7.67 -22.37
CA TYR A 73 -13.59 -8.59 -23.52
C TYR A 73 -12.26 -8.77 -24.31
N PHE A 74 -11.28 -7.88 -24.11
CA PHE A 74 -9.96 -7.90 -24.75
C PHE A 74 -8.76 -7.98 -23.78
N GLU A 75 -8.96 -7.83 -22.46
CA GLU A 75 -7.91 -7.93 -21.45
C GLU A 75 -8.38 -8.86 -20.33
N TRP A 76 -7.74 -10.02 -20.23
CA TRP A 76 -7.93 -10.96 -19.14
C TRP A 76 -6.92 -10.64 -18.04
N GLY A 77 -7.41 -10.41 -16.81
CA GLY A 77 -6.56 -10.28 -15.63
C GLY A 77 -6.87 -9.07 -14.76
N THR A 78 -6.14 -8.98 -13.64
CA THR A 78 -6.35 -7.92 -12.64
C THR A 78 -5.93 -6.54 -13.15
N ASP A 79 -6.78 -5.53 -12.92
CA ASP A 79 -6.48 -4.12 -13.13
C ASP A 79 -5.61 -3.56 -11.99
N LYS A 80 -4.30 -3.67 -12.17
CA LYS A 80 -3.29 -3.30 -11.16
C LYS A 80 -3.31 -1.80 -10.86
N GLU A 81 -3.61 -0.98 -11.85
CA GLU A 81 -3.71 0.48 -11.69
C GLU A 81 -4.87 0.82 -10.75
N VAL A 82 -6.03 0.19 -10.96
CA VAL A 82 -7.18 0.37 -10.06
C VAL A 82 -6.89 -0.17 -8.66
N VAL A 83 -6.24 -1.33 -8.51
CA VAL A 83 -5.82 -1.84 -7.19
C VAL A 83 -4.94 -0.81 -6.48
N ARG A 84 -3.94 -0.28 -7.18
CA ARG A 84 -3.00 0.73 -6.67
C ARG A 84 -3.73 1.99 -6.21
N ASP A 85 -4.63 2.51 -7.04
CA ASP A 85 -5.38 3.72 -6.74
C ASP A 85 -6.34 3.56 -5.56
N VAL A 86 -7.01 2.41 -5.45
CA VAL A 86 -7.86 2.11 -4.30
C VAL A 86 -7.03 2.07 -3.02
N LEU A 87 -5.89 1.36 -3.03
CA LEU A 87 -5.01 1.29 -1.87
C LEU A 87 -4.41 2.65 -1.51
N ARG A 88 -4.10 3.52 -2.48
CA ARG A 88 -3.68 4.91 -2.22
C ARG A 88 -4.76 5.70 -1.48
N LYS A 89 -6.04 5.54 -1.85
CA LYS A 89 -7.19 6.22 -1.20
C LYS A 89 -7.49 5.72 0.21
N VAL A 90 -7.06 4.52 0.60
CA VAL A 90 -7.25 4.03 1.97
C VAL A 90 -6.51 4.94 2.97
N PRO A 91 -7.17 5.47 4.01
CA PRO A 91 -6.60 6.56 4.82
C PRO A 91 -5.56 6.11 5.87
N SER A 92 -5.67 4.91 6.41
CA SER A 92 -4.75 4.41 7.45
C SER A 92 -4.68 2.89 7.46
N LYS A 93 -3.70 2.31 8.15
CA LYS A 93 -3.58 0.87 8.37
C LYS A 93 -4.76 0.31 9.16
N ASP A 94 -5.26 1.03 10.16
CA ASP A 94 -6.46 0.64 10.90
C ASP A 94 -7.69 0.63 10.00
N TYR A 95 -7.85 1.65 9.15
CA TYR A 95 -8.92 1.65 8.16
C TYR A 95 -8.76 0.53 7.12
N PHE A 96 -7.53 0.20 6.71
CA PHE A 96 -7.28 -0.94 5.83
C PHE A 96 -7.72 -2.27 6.46
N LYS A 97 -7.55 -2.45 7.79
CA LYS A 97 -8.13 -3.61 8.49
C LYS A 97 -9.65 -3.65 8.37
N GLN A 98 -10.31 -2.49 8.42
CA GLN A 98 -11.75 -2.41 8.19
C GLN A 98 -12.10 -2.82 6.76
N VAL A 99 -11.33 -2.39 5.75
CA VAL A 99 -11.49 -2.81 4.34
C VAL A 99 -11.33 -4.33 4.20
N ILE A 100 -10.29 -4.93 4.79
CA ILE A 100 -10.08 -6.39 4.80
C ILE A 100 -11.31 -7.10 5.39
N ASN A 101 -11.81 -6.60 6.53
CA ASN A 101 -12.98 -7.17 7.19
C ASN A 101 -14.25 -7.06 6.33
N SER A 102 -14.47 -5.91 5.67
CA SER A 102 -15.60 -5.73 4.75
C SER A 102 -15.48 -6.64 3.52
N TYR A 103 -14.28 -6.79 2.95
CA TYR A 103 -14.01 -7.71 1.84
C TYR A 103 -14.35 -9.17 2.20
N GLN A 104 -13.88 -9.64 3.36
CA GLN A 104 -14.19 -10.98 3.87
C GLN A 104 -15.69 -11.18 4.12
N LYS A 105 -16.42 -10.16 4.57
CA LYS A 105 -17.88 -10.23 4.78
C LYS A 105 -18.65 -10.27 3.46
N LEU A 106 -18.24 -9.48 2.47
CA LEU A 106 -18.90 -9.37 1.17
C LEU A 106 -18.69 -10.63 0.33
N TYR A 107 -17.45 -11.12 0.27
CA TYR A 107 -17.04 -12.13 -0.72
C TYR A 107 -16.69 -13.48 -0.11
N ALA A 108 -16.62 -13.58 1.22
CA ALA A 108 -16.12 -14.76 1.93
C ALA A 108 -14.68 -15.16 1.52
N ARG A 109 -13.89 -14.20 1.03
CA ARG A 109 -12.50 -14.37 0.58
C ARG A 109 -11.54 -13.49 1.38
N SER A 110 -10.27 -13.90 1.42
CA SER A 110 -9.21 -13.08 2.00
C SER A 110 -8.71 -12.06 0.99
N LEU A 111 -8.84 -10.77 1.30
CA LEU A 111 -8.29 -9.70 0.46
C LEU A 111 -6.77 -9.88 0.25
N MET A 112 -6.04 -10.27 1.30
CA MET A 112 -4.59 -10.54 1.19
C MET A 112 -4.29 -11.78 0.35
N GLY A 113 -5.19 -12.77 0.37
CA GLY A 113 -5.09 -13.96 -0.47
C GLY A 113 -5.27 -13.60 -1.94
N ASP A 114 -6.29 -12.82 -2.26
CA ASP A 114 -6.58 -12.38 -3.62
C ASP A 114 -5.46 -11.45 -4.14
N LEU A 115 -5.00 -10.45 -3.36
CA LEU A 115 -3.83 -9.63 -3.73
C LEU A 115 -2.60 -10.47 -4.09
N LYS A 116 -2.36 -11.58 -3.39
CA LYS A 116 -1.21 -12.45 -3.64
C LYS A 116 -1.40 -13.36 -4.86
N SER A 117 -2.61 -13.82 -5.13
CA SER A 117 -2.88 -14.68 -6.29
C SER A 117 -3.02 -13.90 -7.60
N GLU A 118 -3.50 -12.67 -7.51
CA GLU A 118 -3.83 -11.82 -8.65
C GLU A 118 -2.65 -10.97 -9.15
N LEU A 119 -1.64 -10.74 -8.29
CA LEU A 119 -0.50 -9.87 -8.59
C LEU A 119 0.79 -10.68 -8.68
N THR A 120 1.74 -10.20 -9.50
CA THR A 120 3.12 -10.70 -9.44
C THR A 120 3.76 -10.32 -8.11
N THR A 121 4.87 -10.99 -7.74
CA THR A 121 5.59 -10.69 -6.50
C THR A 121 6.02 -9.23 -6.38
N SER A 122 6.47 -8.59 -7.48
CA SER A 122 6.87 -7.18 -7.47
C SER A 122 5.69 -6.26 -7.20
N GLU A 123 4.56 -6.49 -7.88
CA GLU A 123 3.33 -5.71 -7.72
C GLU A 123 2.73 -5.89 -6.33
N TYR A 124 2.68 -7.13 -5.82
CA TYR A 124 2.23 -7.41 -4.47
C TYR A 124 3.07 -6.66 -3.42
N ASN A 125 4.39 -6.65 -3.56
CA ASN A 125 5.29 -5.92 -2.67
C ASN A 125 5.12 -4.40 -2.78
N GLU A 126 4.81 -3.89 -3.97
CA GLU A 126 4.48 -2.49 -4.18
C GLU A 126 3.19 -2.12 -3.41
N MET A 127 2.12 -2.91 -3.56
CA MET A 127 0.84 -2.71 -2.86
C MET A 127 1.02 -2.75 -1.34
N LEU A 128 1.83 -3.67 -0.83
CA LEU A 128 2.18 -3.71 0.59
C LEU A 128 2.93 -2.45 1.04
N SER A 129 3.81 -1.91 0.21
CA SER A 129 4.58 -0.71 0.52
C SER A 129 3.69 0.55 0.60
N ILE A 130 2.64 0.62 -0.23
CA ILE A 130 1.62 1.67 -0.15
C ILE A 130 0.93 1.64 1.23
N ILE A 131 0.52 0.45 1.70
CA ILE A 131 -0.18 0.31 2.99
C ILE A 131 0.78 0.49 4.17
N ALA A 132 1.99 -0.05 4.08
CA ALA A 132 3.02 0.12 5.12
C ALA A 132 3.36 1.60 5.33
N GLY A 133 3.31 2.40 4.26
CA GLY A 133 3.53 3.83 4.28
C GLY A 133 2.36 4.67 4.83
N LYS A 134 1.28 4.06 5.34
CA LYS A 134 0.13 4.81 5.86
C LYS A 134 0.23 5.05 7.37
N PRO A 135 -0.46 6.09 7.88
CA PRO A 135 -0.77 6.24 9.29
C PRO A 135 -1.26 4.94 9.94
N ASP A 136 -0.91 4.70 11.20
CA ASP A 136 -1.54 3.60 11.94
C ASP A 136 -3.04 3.86 12.15
N LYS A 137 -3.43 5.09 12.51
CA LYS A 137 -4.83 5.53 12.69
C LYS A 137 -4.99 6.99 12.26
N ILE A 138 -6.20 7.41 11.89
CA ILE A 138 -6.56 8.83 11.78
C ILE A 138 -7.43 9.20 12.99
N THR A 139 -6.96 10.14 13.80
CA THR A 139 -7.73 10.76 14.91
C THR A 139 -7.66 12.28 14.77
N GLY A 140 -8.66 13.02 15.25
CA GLY A 140 -8.80 14.49 15.09
C GLY A 140 -7.66 15.37 15.64
N SER A 141 -6.57 14.79 16.13
CA SER A 141 -5.32 15.47 16.50
C SER A 141 -4.11 14.63 16.06
N TYR A 142 -4.16 14.13 14.83
CA TYR A 142 -3.13 13.24 14.30
C TYR A 142 -1.79 14.00 14.14
N LYS A 143 -0.85 13.70 15.04
CA LYS A 143 0.58 13.84 14.76
C LYS A 143 1.11 12.42 14.53
N PRO A 144 1.42 12.03 13.29
CA PRO A 144 2.03 10.73 13.05
C PRO A 144 3.32 10.63 13.88
N ILE A 145 3.50 9.57 14.67
CA ILE A 145 4.84 9.19 15.11
C ILE A 145 5.52 8.61 13.86
N ILE A 146 6.15 9.46 13.07
CA ILE A 146 6.81 9.03 11.83
C ILE A 146 8.15 8.41 12.19
N THR A 147 8.22 7.08 12.04
CA THR A 147 9.44 6.31 12.26
C THR A 147 10.35 6.34 11.03
N TYR A 148 11.62 5.96 11.19
CA TYR A 148 12.54 5.84 10.05
C TYR A 148 12.01 4.91 8.94
N GLN A 149 11.32 3.83 9.32
CA GLN A 149 10.73 2.89 8.35
C GLN A 149 9.67 3.54 7.46
N GLN A 150 8.95 4.52 7.99
CA GLN A 150 7.96 5.28 7.24
C GLN A 150 8.63 6.18 6.18
N TYR A 151 9.74 6.85 6.52
CA TYR A 151 10.52 7.61 5.53
C TYR A 151 11.09 6.70 4.44
N LEU A 152 11.59 5.52 4.83
CA LEU A 152 12.12 4.52 3.90
C LEU A 152 11.03 3.96 2.97
N ALA A 153 9.81 3.78 3.47
CA ALA A 153 8.67 3.33 2.66
C ALA A 153 8.28 4.38 1.60
N TRP A 154 8.23 5.66 1.97
CA TRP A 154 8.01 6.74 0.99
C TRP A 154 9.16 6.82 -0.02
N ALA A 155 10.42 6.70 0.40
CA ALA A 155 11.57 6.67 -0.49
C ALA A 155 11.47 5.53 -1.53
N LYS A 156 11.04 4.34 -1.09
CA LYS A 156 10.82 3.18 -1.99
C LYS A 156 9.72 3.42 -3.01
N ARG A 157 8.61 4.04 -2.59
CA ARG A 157 7.51 4.39 -3.50
C ARG A 157 7.93 5.45 -4.52
N LEU A 158 8.75 6.42 -4.11
CA LEU A 158 9.34 7.38 -5.06
C LEU A 158 10.25 6.67 -6.06
N LYS A 159 11.12 5.77 -5.60
CA LYS A 159 11.99 5.02 -6.51
C LYS A 159 11.18 4.17 -7.51
N ALA A 160 10.14 3.48 -7.04
CA ALA A 160 9.25 2.71 -7.90
C ALA A 160 8.52 3.60 -8.92
N ALA A 161 8.13 4.82 -8.53
CA ALA A 161 7.51 5.78 -9.43
C ALA A 161 8.47 6.28 -10.52
N PHE A 162 9.75 6.47 -10.21
CA PHE A 162 10.78 6.86 -11.18
C PHE A 162 11.22 5.72 -12.10
N ASP A 163 11.02 4.46 -11.68
CA ASP A 163 11.50 3.29 -12.41
C ASP A 163 10.39 2.61 -13.24
N ILE A 164 9.28 3.30 -13.55
CA ILE A 164 8.27 2.69 -14.41
C ILE A 164 8.84 2.52 -15.83
N THR A 165 8.53 1.39 -16.44
CA THR A 165 8.95 1.08 -17.80
C THR A 165 7.72 0.71 -18.60
N TYR A 166 7.37 1.54 -19.59
CA TYR A 166 6.24 1.27 -20.48
C TYR A 166 6.73 0.67 -21.80
N TRP A 167 6.32 -0.57 -22.07
CA TRP A 167 6.63 -1.38 -23.25
C TRP A 167 8.14 -1.59 -23.46
N PHE A 168 8.97 -0.56 -23.64
CA PHE A 168 10.45 -0.58 -23.59
C PHE A 168 11.06 0.81 -23.26
N VAL A 169 10.23 1.78 -22.85
CA VAL A 169 10.61 3.18 -22.64
C VAL A 169 10.60 3.48 -21.15
N PRO A 170 11.71 3.98 -20.57
CA PRO A 170 11.69 4.46 -19.19
C PRO A 170 10.75 5.65 -19.07
N GLY A 171 10.01 5.74 -17.97
CA GLY A 171 9.12 6.85 -17.67
C GLY A 171 8.95 7.04 -16.17
N THR A 172 8.13 8.03 -15.80
CA THR A 172 7.83 8.36 -14.42
C THR A 172 6.32 8.26 -14.17
N ASP A 173 5.89 7.68 -13.05
CA ASP A 173 4.51 7.75 -12.57
C ASP A 173 4.34 9.05 -11.76
N GLU A 174 4.14 10.18 -12.45
CA GLU A 174 3.96 11.49 -11.79
C GLU A 174 2.78 11.48 -10.79
N PRO A 175 1.64 10.80 -11.07
CA PRO A 175 0.59 10.59 -10.07
C PRO A 175 1.08 9.90 -8.78
N ALA A 176 1.96 8.90 -8.87
CA ALA A 176 2.57 8.26 -7.70
C ALA A 176 3.44 9.21 -6.90
N VAL A 177 4.30 9.96 -7.59
CA VAL A 177 5.19 10.95 -6.97
C VAL A 177 4.34 11.96 -6.20
N LYS A 178 3.31 12.50 -6.85
CA LYS A 178 2.35 13.44 -6.25
C LYS A 178 1.66 12.84 -5.03
N ALA A 179 1.21 11.59 -5.11
CA ALA A 179 0.57 10.91 -3.98
C ALA A 179 1.49 10.82 -2.77
N VAL A 180 2.76 10.42 -2.96
CA VAL A 180 3.74 10.37 -1.86
C VAL A 180 3.97 11.77 -1.28
N PHE A 181 4.09 12.80 -2.12
CA PHE A 181 4.29 14.18 -1.66
C PHE A 181 3.09 14.70 -0.86
N MET A 182 1.86 14.38 -1.27
CA MET A 182 0.66 14.72 -0.53
C MET A 182 0.61 14.05 0.85
N GLU A 183 1.11 12.81 0.97
CA GLU A 183 1.18 12.06 2.23
C GLU A 183 2.26 12.53 3.20
N ILE A 184 3.39 13.06 2.70
CA ILE A 184 4.47 13.58 3.55
C ILE A 184 3.93 14.77 4.35
N PRO A 185 3.94 14.76 5.69
CA PRO A 185 3.18 15.76 6.46
C PRO A 185 3.83 17.15 6.50
N THR A 186 5.16 17.20 6.55
CA THR A 186 5.92 18.44 6.82
C THR A 186 7.13 18.55 5.90
N GLN A 187 7.68 19.75 5.78
CA GLN A 187 8.94 19.97 5.07
C GLN A 187 10.09 19.21 5.74
N ALA A 188 10.11 19.13 7.08
CA ALA A 188 11.10 18.37 7.83
C ALA A 188 11.03 16.87 7.52
N ASP A 189 9.83 16.32 7.37
CA ASP A 189 9.65 14.92 7.01
C ASP A 189 10.06 14.63 5.58
N PHE A 190 9.84 15.56 4.64
CA PHE A 190 10.38 15.47 3.30
C PHE A 190 11.91 15.35 3.30
N GLN A 191 12.60 16.16 4.12
CA GLN A 191 14.06 16.05 4.27
C GLN A 191 14.49 14.69 4.83
N LYS A 192 13.72 14.11 5.76
CA LYS A 192 13.99 12.75 6.28
C LYS A 192 13.74 11.68 5.23
N VAL A 193 12.76 11.85 4.34
CA VAL A 193 12.56 10.99 3.16
C VAL A 193 13.73 11.10 2.20
N ALA A 194 14.19 12.32 1.88
CA ALA A 194 15.37 12.52 1.03
C ALA A 194 16.62 11.84 1.60
N ASN A 195 16.85 11.96 2.92
CA ASN A 195 17.94 11.27 3.60
C ASN A 195 17.80 9.74 3.56
N ALA A 196 16.58 9.21 3.75
CA ALA A 196 16.33 7.78 3.64
C ALA A 196 16.54 7.27 2.20
N PHE A 197 16.14 8.05 1.20
CA PHE A 197 16.34 7.77 -0.21
C PHE A 197 17.82 7.73 -0.57
N LEU A 198 18.59 8.75 -0.19
CA LEU A 198 20.03 8.80 -0.38
C LEU A 198 20.73 7.60 0.27
N LYS A 199 20.32 7.23 1.48
CA LYS A 199 20.91 6.09 2.19
C LYS A 199 20.58 4.73 1.54
N GLU A 200 19.36 4.55 1.02
CA GLU A 200 18.94 3.28 0.40
C GLU A 200 19.48 3.13 -1.04
N TYR A 201 19.57 4.23 -1.80
CA TYR A 201 19.85 4.18 -3.24
C TYR A 201 21.16 4.85 -3.67
N GLY A 202 21.85 5.56 -2.78
CA GLY A 202 23.10 6.27 -3.09
C GLY A 202 22.93 7.53 -3.95
N ASN A 203 21.71 7.84 -4.39
CA ASN A 203 21.40 9.01 -5.22
C ASN A 203 20.62 10.05 -4.40
N ASP A 204 20.92 11.33 -4.62
CA ASP A 204 20.17 12.43 -4.01
C ASP A 204 18.76 12.54 -4.61
N LEU A 205 17.73 12.59 -3.76
CA LEU A 205 16.32 12.60 -4.20
C LEU A 205 16.01 13.83 -5.07
N MET A 206 16.58 15.00 -4.77
CA MET A 206 16.35 16.21 -5.56
C MET A 206 17.01 16.11 -6.93
N SER A 207 18.19 15.50 -7.00
CA SER A 207 18.85 15.20 -8.27
C SER A 207 18.03 14.23 -9.12
N VAL A 208 17.45 13.18 -8.52
CA VAL A 208 16.60 12.23 -9.24
C VAL A 208 15.34 12.93 -9.75
N LEU A 209 14.63 13.69 -8.91
CA LEU A 209 13.46 14.46 -9.34
C LEU A 209 13.73 15.38 -10.54
N LYS A 210 14.92 15.99 -10.62
CA LYS A 210 15.32 16.84 -11.75
C LYS A 210 15.63 16.09 -13.04
N THR A 211 15.97 14.82 -12.93
CA THR A 211 16.21 13.94 -14.07
C THR A 211 14.91 13.33 -14.56
N GLU A 212 14.02 12.96 -13.64
CA GLU A 212 12.83 12.15 -13.91
C GLU A 212 11.57 12.98 -14.24
N LEU A 213 11.53 14.26 -13.86
CA LEU A 213 10.39 15.16 -14.10
C LEU A 213 10.78 16.33 -15.00
N GLU A 214 9.82 16.83 -15.78
CA GLU A 214 10.02 18.03 -16.59
C GLU A 214 10.16 19.28 -15.71
N PHE A 215 10.89 20.30 -16.21
CA PHE A 215 11.21 21.50 -15.41
C PHE A 215 9.98 22.20 -14.82
N TRP A 216 8.86 22.23 -15.55
CA TRP A 216 7.60 22.82 -15.07
C TRP A 216 6.86 21.95 -14.04
N GLU A 217 7.06 20.63 -14.07
CA GLU A 217 6.43 19.68 -13.13
C GLU A 217 7.13 19.69 -11.79
N ILE A 218 8.46 19.88 -11.78
CA ILE A 218 9.25 20.01 -10.55
C ILE A 218 8.70 21.15 -9.69
N GLY A 219 8.39 22.30 -10.29
CA GLY A 219 7.83 23.45 -9.58
C GLY A 219 6.51 23.10 -8.89
N ALA A 220 5.55 22.57 -9.66
CA ALA A 220 4.24 22.18 -9.14
C ALA A 220 4.32 21.08 -8.07
N MET A 221 5.24 20.13 -8.22
CA MET A 221 5.47 19.06 -7.26
C MET A 221 6.07 19.61 -5.96
N MET A 222 7.08 20.46 -6.06
CA MET A 222 7.73 21.06 -4.89
C MET A 222 6.82 22.04 -4.15
N ASP A 223 5.87 22.69 -4.84
CA ASP A 223 4.85 23.54 -4.20
C ASP A 223 3.99 22.75 -3.20
N ILE A 224 3.75 21.46 -3.42
CA ILE A 224 3.04 20.59 -2.45
C ILE A 224 3.80 20.53 -1.13
N ILE A 225 5.13 20.43 -1.18
CA ILE A 225 5.98 20.38 0.02
C ILE A 225 6.16 21.77 0.62
N ASN A 226 6.43 22.79 -0.20
CA ASN A 226 6.69 24.15 0.25
C ASN A 226 5.49 24.77 0.98
N ASN A 227 4.27 24.38 0.62
CA ASN A 227 3.04 24.82 1.29
C ASN A 227 2.72 24.06 2.58
N LYS A 228 3.49 23.03 2.95
CA LYS A 228 3.32 22.28 4.21
C LYS A 228 4.04 22.96 5.37
N PRO A 229 3.66 22.65 6.64
CA PRO A 229 4.36 23.15 7.81
C PRO A 229 5.85 22.80 7.80
N LYS A 230 6.68 23.66 8.39
CA LYS A 230 8.14 23.47 8.47
C LYS A 230 8.58 22.41 9.51
N ALA A 231 7.73 22.10 10.48
CA ALA A 231 8.05 21.32 11.68
C ALA A 231 7.29 20.00 11.73
#